data_AF-A0A0N1AJZ8-F1
#
_entry.id   AF-A0A0N1AJZ8-F1
#
_cell.length_a   1.000
_cell.length_b   1.000
_cell.length_c   1.000
_cell.angle_alpha   90.00
_cell.angle_beta   90.00
_cell.angle_gamma   90.00
#
_symmetry.space_group_name_H-M   'P 1'
#
loop_
_entity.id
_entity.type
_entity.pdbx_description
1 polymer ?
#
loop_
_entity_poly.entity_id
_entity_poly.type
_entity_poly.pdbx_seq_one_letter_code
_entity_poly.pdbx_strand_id
1 'polypeptide(L)'
;MLETLTLREGYFEDPNAFRALADLLQDVFGIDIGLQSRFGGPDPSSMPFGYFDGAGRCVANFSVFSIPLFIKGRVVKAAGFQSGAVRPAFRGQGLYRDLMQRAFAWVDKQGFEAGFLLTDKPELYHDYGFRVVPQCCFCGEVTQTVPADAEAREIDLENQDDVALVLRILADREPVSRQLSVVRQSEMFLLNAALDPQIRLSYLPSFNTILAWKLRRGTLQMLDIAARQIPSMSEIRGALSVPHDRIEVFFPTDRLEWSGNARVYDGSCALMVRGLQPSDIPTPSMLSPMADF
;
A
#
# COMPACT_ATOMS: atom_id res chain seq x y z
N MET A 1 -38.26 -0.51 -12.56
CA MET A 1 -38.02 0.80 -11.93
C MET A 1 -36.52 0.97 -11.83
N LEU A 2 -35.95 2.08 -12.30
CA LEU A 2 -34.58 2.44 -11.94
C LEU A 2 -34.56 2.63 -10.42
N GLU A 3 -33.74 1.86 -9.70
CA GLU A 3 -33.56 2.09 -8.26
C GLU A 3 -33.04 3.51 -8.06
N THR A 4 -33.68 4.26 -7.17
CA THR A 4 -33.19 5.58 -6.78
C THR A 4 -31.89 5.40 -6.00
N LEU A 5 -30.77 5.79 -6.59
CA LEU A 5 -29.46 5.77 -5.94
C LEU A 5 -29.20 7.11 -5.22
N THR A 6 -28.62 7.01 -4.03
CA THR A 6 -28.21 8.16 -3.21
C THR A 6 -26.69 8.26 -3.23
N LEU A 7 -26.17 9.41 -3.65
CA LEU A 7 -24.74 9.72 -3.53
C LEU A 7 -24.41 10.04 -2.06
N ARG A 8 -23.33 9.46 -1.56
CA ARG A 8 -22.75 9.74 -0.24
C ARG A 8 -21.26 10.06 -0.40
N GLU A 9 -20.80 11.04 0.37
CA GLU A 9 -19.40 11.47 0.41
C GLU A 9 -18.92 11.48 1.87
N GLY A 10 -17.63 11.24 2.13
CA GLY A 10 -17.08 11.37 3.49
C GLY A 10 -17.62 10.36 4.51
N TYR A 11 -18.13 9.21 4.06
CA TYR A 11 -18.97 8.33 4.88
C TYR A 11 -18.23 7.27 5.72
N PHE A 12 -16.89 7.27 5.77
CA PHE A 12 -16.13 6.23 6.49
C PHE A 12 -16.36 6.22 8.01
N GLU A 13 -16.78 7.34 8.59
CA GLU A 13 -17.16 7.42 10.01
C GLU A 13 -18.51 6.76 10.32
N ASP A 14 -19.36 6.51 9.31
CA ASP A 14 -20.60 5.75 9.48
C ASP A 14 -20.29 4.24 9.38
N PRO A 15 -20.39 3.47 10.47
CA PRO A 15 -20.03 2.06 10.48
C PRO A 15 -20.87 1.21 9.51
N ASN A 16 -22.13 1.59 9.27
CA ASN A 16 -23.00 0.87 8.35
C ASN A 16 -22.61 1.15 6.90
N ALA A 17 -22.26 2.40 6.59
CA ALA A 17 -21.80 2.79 5.27
C ALA A 17 -20.44 2.18 4.93
N PHE A 18 -19.53 2.15 5.90
CA PHE A 18 -18.22 1.51 5.76
C PHE A 18 -18.36 -0.01 5.57
N ARG A 19 -19.23 -0.67 6.36
CA ARG A 19 -19.53 -2.10 6.17
C ARG A 19 -20.12 -2.37 4.78
N ALA A 20 -21.03 -1.54 4.31
CA ALA A 20 -21.61 -1.69 2.98
C ALA A 20 -20.55 -1.54 1.86
N LEU A 21 -19.52 -0.70 2.06
CA LEU A 21 -18.35 -0.67 1.18
C LEU A 21 -17.52 -1.96 1.30
N ALA A 22 -17.26 -2.46 2.51
CA ALA A 22 -16.55 -3.72 2.70
C ALA A 22 -17.25 -4.88 1.96
N ASP A 23 -18.58 -4.97 2.07
CA ASP A 23 -19.39 -5.94 1.33
C ASP A 23 -19.24 -5.77 -0.19
N LEU A 24 -19.20 -4.53 -0.69
CA LEU A 24 -18.96 -4.25 -2.12
C LEU A 24 -17.59 -4.77 -2.58
N LEU A 25 -16.52 -4.52 -1.82
CA LEU A 25 -15.17 -4.96 -2.18
C LEU A 25 -15.00 -6.48 -2.04
N GLN A 26 -15.64 -7.09 -1.05
CA GLN A 26 -15.69 -8.54 -0.90
C GLN A 26 -16.41 -9.17 -2.10
N ASP A 27 -17.54 -8.63 -2.53
CA ASP A 27 -18.32 -9.18 -3.65
C ASP A 27 -17.62 -9.02 -5.01
N VAL A 28 -16.85 -7.93 -5.21
CA VAL A 28 -16.23 -7.61 -6.50
C VAL A 28 -14.81 -8.15 -6.61
N PHE A 29 -14.04 -8.14 -5.52
CA PHE A 29 -12.62 -8.48 -5.50
C PHE A 29 -12.25 -9.62 -4.55
N GLY A 30 -13.16 -10.06 -3.68
CA GLY A 30 -12.86 -11.04 -2.62
C GLY A 30 -11.98 -10.46 -1.51
N ILE A 31 -12.00 -9.14 -1.30
CA ILE A 31 -11.19 -8.43 -0.32
C ILE A 31 -12.08 -7.92 0.83
N ASP A 32 -11.77 -8.32 2.07
CA ASP A 32 -12.44 -7.83 3.27
C ASP A 32 -11.65 -6.71 3.94
N ILE A 33 -12.02 -5.46 3.64
CA ILE A 33 -11.43 -4.28 4.30
C ILE A 33 -11.97 -4.06 5.72
N GLY A 34 -12.98 -4.82 6.16
CA GLY A 34 -13.49 -4.79 7.53
C GLY A 34 -12.44 -5.13 8.58
N LEU A 35 -11.39 -5.86 8.17
CA LEU A 35 -10.21 -6.17 8.98
C LEU A 35 -9.51 -4.92 9.54
N GLN A 36 -9.61 -3.77 8.87
CA GLN A 36 -9.03 -2.50 9.35
C GLN A 36 -9.55 -2.09 10.73
N SER A 37 -10.77 -2.50 11.10
CA SER A 37 -11.33 -2.23 12.44
C SER A 37 -10.47 -2.79 13.59
N ARG A 38 -9.69 -3.84 13.33
CA ARG A 38 -8.74 -4.44 14.30
C ARG A 38 -7.47 -3.60 14.48
N PHE A 39 -7.20 -2.67 13.56
CA PHE A 39 -5.95 -1.93 13.44
C PHE A 39 -6.11 -0.42 13.66
N GLY A 40 -7.27 0.01 14.19
CA GLY A 40 -7.58 1.42 14.43
C GLY A 40 -8.58 2.03 13.45
N GLY A 41 -9.07 1.25 12.48
CA GLY A 41 -10.06 1.68 11.49
C GLY A 41 -9.44 2.14 10.17
N PRO A 42 -10.26 2.70 9.26
CA PRO A 42 -9.77 3.20 7.98
C PRO A 42 -8.92 4.46 8.15
N ASP A 43 -8.10 4.74 7.14
CA ASP A 43 -7.25 5.94 7.11
C ASP A 43 -8.11 7.20 7.27
N PRO A 44 -7.87 8.03 8.30
CA PRO A 44 -8.68 9.20 8.61
C PRO A 44 -8.53 10.33 7.58
N SER A 45 -7.54 10.25 6.69
CA SER A 45 -7.40 11.17 5.55
C SER A 45 -8.30 10.81 4.36
N SER A 46 -9.02 9.68 4.44
CA SER A 46 -9.85 9.18 3.35
C SER A 46 -11.07 10.07 3.09
N MET A 47 -11.33 10.31 1.79
CA MET A 47 -12.57 10.88 1.29
C MET A 47 -13.20 9.88 0.32
N PRO A 48 -14.16 9.06 0.78
CA PRO A 48 -14.89 8.14 -0.07
C PRO A 48 -16.04 8.83 -0.82
N PHE A 49 -16.28 8.39 -2.05
CA PHE A 49 -17.46 8.76 -2.84
C PHE A 49 -18.18 7.49 -3.26
N GLY A 50 -19.46 7.37 -2.94
CA GLY A 50 -20.20 6.15 -3.23
C GLY A 50 -21.68 6.35 -3.50
N TYR A 51 -22.24 5.47 -4.32
CA TYR A 51 -23.68 5.39 -4.56
C TYR A 51 -24.29 4.26 -3.74
N PHE A 52 -25.41 4.55 -3.10
CA PHE A 52 -26.13 3.63 -2.23
C PHE A 52 -27.57 3.45 -2.72
N ASP A 53 -28.10 2.24 -2.64
CA ASP A 53 -29.52 1.99 -2.93
C ASP A 53 -30.42 2.32 -1.72
N GLY A 54 -31.73 2.20 -1.91
CA GLY A 54 -32.72 2.48 -0.85
C GLY A 54 -32.64 1.54 0.35
N ALA A 55 -31.95 0.41 0.24
CA ALA A 55 -31.68 -0.51 1.35
C ALA A 55 -30.37 -0.20 2.07
N GLY A 56 -29.61 0.81 1.61
CA GLY A 56 -28.33 1.20 2.18
C GLY A 56 -27.15 0.35 1.71
N ARG A 57 -27.30 -0.46 0.66
CA ARG A 57 -26.16 -1.22 0.09
C ARG A 57 -25.30 -0.28 -0.75
N CYS A 58 -23.98 -0.38 -0.61
CA CYS A 58 -23.06 0.33 -1.48
C CYS A 58 -23.03 -0.35 -2.85
N VAL A 59 -23.36 0.41 -3.89
CA VAL A 59 -23.52 -0.05 -5.27
C VAL A 59 -22.28 0.24 -6.10
N ALA A 60 -21.67 1.40 -5.86
CA ALA A 60 -20.45 1.84 -6.51
C ALA A 60 -19.64 2.67 -5.52
N ASN A 61 -18.32 2.55 -5.59
CA ASN A 61 -17.40 3.36 -4.79
C ASN A 61 -16.15 3.74 -5.59
N PHE A 62 -15.60 4.90 -5.27
CA PHE A 62 -14.24 5.28 -5.58
C PHE A 62 -13.75 6.21 -4.46
N SER A 63 -12.65 5.83 -3.80
CA SER A 63 -12.15 6.55 -2.63
C SER A 63 -10.79 7.16 -2.92
N VAL A 64 -10.49 8.24 -2.21
CA VAL A 64 -9.17 8.85 -2.20
C VAL A 64 -8.66 8.98 -0.77
N PHE A 65 -7.35 8.93 -0.56
CA PHE A 65 -6.70 9.16 0.72
C PHE A 65 -5.34 9.86 0.51
N SER A 66 -4.72 10.33 1.59
CA SER A 66 -3.40 10.98 1.56
C SER A 66 -2.29 9.96 1.70
N ILE A 67 -1.41 9.85 0.69
CA ILE A 67 -0.24 8.98 0.70
C ILE A 67 1.03 9.82 0.48
N PRO A 68 1.54 10.53 1.50
CA PRO A 68 2.74 11.34 1.32
C PRO A 68 3.91 10.46 0.89
N LEU A 69 4.57 10.84 -0.22
CA LEU A 69 5.70 10.09 -0.79
C LEU A 69 6.99 10.85 -0.62
N PHE A 70 8.07 10.16 -0.29
CA PHE A 70 9.42 10.69 -0.38
C PHE A 70 9.95 10.41 -1.79
N ILE A 71 10.23 11.45 -2.57
CA ILE A 71 10.73 11.36 -3.95
C ILE A 71 11.95 12.26 -4.09
N LYS A 72 13.12 11.71 -4.46
CA LYS A 72 14.36 12.47 -4.72
C LYS A 72 14.71 13.49 -3.62
N GLY A 73 14.64 13.09 -2.36
CA GLY A 73 15.02 13.97 -1.24
C GLY A 73 13.92 14.91 -0.73
N ARG A 74 12.71 14.91 -1.31
CA ARG A 74 11.59 15.74 -0.83
C ARG A 74 10.35 14.92 -0.53
N VAL A 75 9.55 15.38 0.43
CA VAL A 75 8.19 14.88 0.62
C VAL A 75 7.26 15.53 -0.41
N VAL A 76 6.50 14.72 -1.13
CA VAL A 76 5.46 15.09 -2.08
C VAL A 76 4.11 14.84 -1.43
N LYS A 77 3.25 15.85 -1.44
CA LYS A 77 1.86 15.71 -1.02
C LYS A 77 1.08 14.96 -2.10
N ALA A 78 1.02 13.64 -1.99
CA ALA A 78 0.36 12.78 -2.97
C ALA A 78 -0.93 12.16 -2.43
N ALA A 79 -1.87 11.90 -3.35
CA ALA A 79 -3.13 11.22 -3.08
C ALA A 79 -3.09 9.80 -3.66
N GLY A 80 -3.62 8.82 -2.93
CA GLY A 80 -3.86 7.47 -3.42
C GLY A 80 -5.33 7.29 -3.76
N PHE A 81 -5.65 6.69 -4.91
CA PHE A 81 -7.02 6.34 -5.29
C PHE A 81 -7.23 4.83 -5.14
N GLN A 82 -8.24 4.44 -4.38
CA GLN A 82 -8.46 3.06 -3.95
C GLN A 82 -9.94 2.66 -3.97
N SER A 83 -10.20 1.38 -3.68
CA SER A 83 -11.54 0.83 -3.46
C SER A 83 -12.52 1.10 -4.62
N GLY A 84 -12.01 1.16 -5.86
CA GLY A 84 -12.79 1.46 -7.05
C GLY A 84 -13.62 0.26 -7.50
N ALA A 85 -14.94 0.30 -7.30
CA ALA A 85 -15.83 -0.83 -7.60
C ALA A 85 -17.21 -0.39 -8.08
N VAL A 86 -17.83 -1.23 -8.91
CA VAL A 86 -19.26 -1.15 -9.25
C VAL A 86 -19.84 -2.56 -9.32
N ARG A 87 -20.96 -2.77 -8.61
CA ARG A 87 -21.71 -4.03 -8.66
C ARG A 87 -22.13 -4.35 -10.10
N PRO A 88 -22.02 -5.62 -10.56
CA PRO A 88 -22.31 -5.99 -11.94
C PRO A 88 -23.66 -5.49 -12.48
N ALA A 89 -24.72 -5.54 -11.68
CA ALA A 89 -26.06 -5.11 -12.06
C ALA A 89 -26.20 -3.60 -12.35
N PHE A 90 -25.23 -2.79 -11.92
CA PHE A 90 -25.26 -1.32 -12.05
C PHE A 90 -24.19 -0.77 -13.01
N ARG A 91 -23.47 -1.66 -13.70
CA ARG A 91 -22.48 -1.28 -14.72
C ARG A 91 -23.18 -0.69 -15.94
N GLY A 92 -22.44 0.10 -16.72
CA GLY A 92 -22.95 0.77 -17.93
C GLY A 92 -23.78 2.03 -17.68
N GLN A 93 -24.04 2.40 -16.41
CA GLN A 93 -24.86 3.56 -16.04
C GLN A 93 -24.03 4.85 -15.80
N GLY A 94 -22.71 4.79 -15.99
CA GLY A 94 -21.82 5.95 -15.79
C GLY A 94 -21.44 6.26 -14.34
N LEU A 95 -21.90 5.47 -13.36
CA LEU A 95 -21.63 5.69 -11.92
C LEU A 95 -20.13 5.81 -11.62
N TYR A 96 -19.31 4.87 -12.11
CA TYR A 96 -17.86 4.89 -11.84
C TYR A 96 -17.18 6.15 -12.37
N ARG A 97 -17.59 6.60 -13.56
CA ARG A 97 -17.06 7.82 -14.18
C ARG A 97 -17.39 9.06 -13.36
N ASP A 98 -18.62 9.17 -12.85
CA ASP A 98 -19.02 10.27 -11.97
C ASP A 98 -18.19 10.27 -10.67
N LEU A 99 -18.04 9.10 -10.02
CA LEU A 99 -17.25 8.98 -8.79
C LEU A 99 -15.76 9.33 -9.00
N MET A 100 -15.15 8.86 -10.11
CA MET A 100 -13.78 9.24 -10.48
C MET A 100 -13.63 10.75 -10.66
N GLN A 101 -14.55 11.39 -11.40
CA GLN A 101 -14.52 12.83 -11.61
C GLN A 101 -14.61 13.62 -10.31
N ARG A 102 -15.46 13.18 -9.36
CA ARG A 102 -15.57 13.79 -8.04
C ARG A 102 -14.28 13.66 -7.23
N ALA A 103 -13.72 12.46 -7.17
CA ALA A 103 -12.48 12.21 -6.43
C ALA A 103 -11.33 13.05 -7.00
N PHE A 104 -11.18 13.10 -8.32
CA PHE A 104 -10.16 13.91 -8.97
C PHE A 104 -10.34 15.41 -8.71
N ALA A 105 -11.56 15.92 -8.85
CA ALA A 105 -11.86 17.33 -8.56
C ALA A 105 -11.61 17.67 -7.08
N TRP A 106 -11.92 16.76 -6.16
CA TRP A 106 -11.62 16.93 -4.75
C TRP A 106 -10.11 17.02 -4.51
N VAL A 107 -9.32 16.12 -5.09
CA VAL A 107 -7.85 16.14 -4.98
C VAL A 107 -7.25 17.44 -5.50
N ASP A 108 -7.71 17.88 -6.68
CA ASP A 108 -7.25 19.14 -7.29
C ASP A 108 -7.57 20.33 -6.37
N LYS A 109 -8.76 20.35 -5.76
CA LYS A 109 -9.16 21.38 -4.79
C LYS A 109 -8.34 21.35 -3.49
N GLN A 110 -7.93 20.17 -3.03
CA GLN A 110 -7.09 20.02 -1.83
C GLN A 110 -5.61 20.38 -2.07
N GLY A 111 -5.22 20.65 -3.32
CA GLY A 111 -3.85 21.02 -3.67
C GLY A 111 -2.85 19.89 -3.45
N PHE A 112 -3.24 18.65 -3.76
CA PHE A 112 -2.26 17.57 -3.90
C PHE A 112 -1.39 17.81 -5.14
N GLU A 113 -0.12 17.47 -5.05
CA GLU A 113 0.84 17.63 -6.15
C GLU A 113 0.77 16.47 -7.14
N ALA A 114 0.38 15.29 -6.65
CA ALA A 114 0.38 14.06 -7.42
C ALA A 114 -0.75 13.14 -7.00
N GLY A 115 -1.20 12.31 -7.92
CA GLY A 115 -2.17 11.25 -7.67
C GLY A 115 -1.64 9.90 -8.14
N PHE A 116 -1.80 8.86 -7.33
CA PHE A 116 -1.33 7.51 -7.61
C PHE A 116 -2.46 6.50 -7.54
N LEU A 117 -2.41 5.49 -8.40
CA LEU A 117 -3.31 4.35 -8.35
C LEU A 117 -2.62 3.08 -8.85
N LEU A 118 -3.15 1.93 -8.42
CA LEU A 118 -2.81 0.61 -8.93
C LEU A 118 -4.01 0.08 -9.72
N THR A 119 -3.77 -0.45 -10.91
CA THR A 119 -4.86 -0.99 -11.73
C THR A 119 -4.42 -2.07 -12.70
N ASP A 120 -5.30 -3.04 -12.95
CA ASP A 120 -5.20 -4.02 -14.04
C ASP A 120 -5.71 -3.45 -15.39
N LYS A 121 -6.23 -2.22 -15.40
CA LYS A 121 -6.86 -1.55 -16.56
C LYS A 121 -6.33 -0.12 -16.72
N PRO A 122 -5.04 0.08 -17.03
CA PRO A 122 -4.44 1.42 -17.13
C PRO A 122 -5.16 2.34 -18.12
N GLU A 123 -5.72 1.77 -19.19
CA GLU A 123 -6.33 2.55 -20.27
C GLU A 123 -7.57 3.32 -19.82
N LEU A 124 -8.23 2.86 -18.74
CA LEU A 124 -9.35 3.56 -18.12
C LEU A 124 -8.95 4.92 -17.55
N TYR A 125 -7.69 5.10 -17.17
CA TYR A 125 -7.21 6.27 -16.45
C TYR A 125 -6.38 7.23 -17.31
N HIS A 126 -6.03 6.85 -18.54
CA HIS A 126 -5.22 7.67 -19.43
C HIS A 126 -5.84 9.03 -19.78
N ASP A 127 -7.16 9.05 -20.01
CA ASP A 127 -7.92 10.27 -20.29
C ASP A 127 -8.01 11.21 -19.08
N TYR A 128 -7.73 10.70 -17.87
CA TYR A 128 -7.67 11.47 -16.63
C TYR A 128 -6.24 11.92 -16.27
N GLY A 129 -5.32 11.83 -17.23
CA GLY A 129 -3.93 12.30 -17.08
C GLY A 129 -3.01 11.31 -16.37
N PHE A 130 -3.46 10.09 -16.06
CA PHE A 130 -2.60 9.07 -15.47
C PHE A 130 -1.69 8.44 -16.52
N ARG A 131 -0.46 8.14 -16.11
CA ARG A 131 0.56 7.45 -16.92
C ARG A 131 1.20 6.35 -16.10
N VAL A 132 1.55 5.24 -16.76
CA VAL A 132 2.19 4.09 -16.11
C VAL A 132 3.60 4.48 -15.64
N VAL A 133 3.94 4.06 -14.42
CA VAL A 133 5.28 4.16 -13.84
C VAL A 133 5.91 2.76 -13.82
N PRO A 134 6.98 2.51 -14.58
CA PRO A 134 7.68 1.23 -14.53
C PRO A 134 8.23 0.96 -13.12
N GLN A 135 8.03 -0.25 -12.63
CA GLN A 135 8.58 -0.69 -11.34
C GLN A 135 9.68 -1.73 -11.55
N CYS A 136 10.67 -1.73 -10.66
CA CYS A 136 11.76 -2.68 -10.64
C CYS A 136 11.98 -3.23 -9.24
N CYS A 137 12.05 -4.55 -9.10
CA CYS A 137 12.59 -5.19 -7.89
C CYS A 137 14.10 -5.38 -8.02
N PHE A 138 14.78 -5.58 -6.90
CA PHE A 138 16.24 -5.74 -6.84
C PHE A 138 16.58 -7.15 -6.39
N CYS A 139 17.33 -7.89 -7.20
CA CYS A 139 17.66 -9.28 -6.92
C CYS A 139 19.15 -9.49 -6.72
N GLY A 140 19.53 -10.31 -5.75
CA GLY A 140 20.92 -10.70 -5.58
C GLY A 140 21.12 -11.67 -4.43
N GLU A 141 22.39 -11.95 -4.15
CA GLU A 141 22.81 -12.78 -3.03
C GLU A 141 23.15 -11.91 -1.81
N VAL A 142 23.00 -12.49 -0.62
CA VAL A 142 23.47 -11.88 0.63
C VAL A 142 24.43 -12.85 1.29
N THR A 143 25.72 -12.63 1.10
CA THR A 143 26.78 -13.53 1.60
C THR A 143 27.31 -13.11 2.96
N GLN A 144 27.27 -11.80 3.26
CA GLN A 144 27.73 -11.24 4.52
C GLN A 144 26.63 -11.31 5.59
N THR A 145 27.04 -11.58 6.83
CA THR A 145 26.19 -11.54 8.01
C THR A 145 26.91 -10.83 9.14
N VAL A 146 26.20 -9.92 9.80
CA VAL A 146 26.62 -9.35 11.09
C VAL A 146 25.77 -10.04 12.17
N PRO A 147 26.38 -10.71 13.16
CA PRO A 147 25.61 -11.30 14.25
C PRO A 147 24.77 -10.24 14.97
N ALA A 148 23.52 -10.58 15.28
CA ALA A 148 22.65 -9.74 16.09
C ALA A 148 22.67 -10.21 17.55
N ASP A 149 22.50 -9.28 18.49
CA ASP A 149 22.44 -9.58 19.93
C ASP A 149 21.15 -10.32 20.34
N ALA A 150 20.09 -10.20 19.52
CA ALA A 150 18.81 -10.86 19.73
C ALA A 150 18.24 -11.36 18.41
N GLU A 151 17.65 -12.55 18.45
CA GLU A 151 16.96 -13.13 17.30
C GLU A 151 15.64 -12.41 17.00
N ALA A 152 15.26 -12.42 15.73
CA ALA A 152 13.96 -11.91 15.31
C ALA A 152 12.81 -12.74 15.91
N ARG A 153 11.72 -12.05 16.25
CA ARG A 153 10.47 -12.66 16.70
C ARG A 153 9.39 -12.46 15.64
N GLU A 154 8.61 -13.49 15.34
CA GLU A 154 7.43 -13.35 14.49
C GLU A 154 6.33 -12.54 15.20
N ILE A 155 5.68 -11.66 14.44
CA ILE A 155 4.57 -10.82 14.88
C ILE A 155 3.26 -11.53 14.57
N ASP A 156 2.39 -11.61 15.57
CA ASP A 156 1.04 -12.13 15.45
C ASP A 156 0.02 -10.98 15.42
N LEU A 157 -0.65 -10.79 14.28
CA LEU A 157 -1.65 -9.73 14.12
C LEU A 157 -2.98 -10.03 14.84
N GLU A 158 -3.17 -11.24 15.39
CA GLU A 158 -4.25 -11.52 16.34
C GLU A 158 -3.93 -11.02 17.77
N ASN A 159 -2.65 -10.79 18.08
CA ASN A 159 -2.22 -10.26 19.36
C ASN A 159 -2.20 -8.72 19.37
N GLN A 160 -2.96 -8.12 20.29
CA GLN A 160 -3.09 -6.66 20.38
C GLN A 160 -1.79 -5.95 20.80
N ASP A 161 -0.93 -6.60 21.60
CA ASP A 161 0.37 -6.03 21.97
C ASP A 161 1.32 -5.98 20.77
N ASP A 162 1.24 -6.98 19.89
CA ASP A 162 1.99 -7.05 18.65
C ASP A 162 1.51 -6.00 17.64
N VAL A 163 0.20 -5.84 17.50
CA VAL A 163 -0.40 -4.76 16.70
C VAL A 163 0.06 -3.40 17.22
N ALA A 164 -0.01 -3.17 18.53
CA ALA A 164 0.43 -1.92 19.15
C ALA A 164 1.94 -1.66 18.93
N LEU A 165 2.77 -2.71 18.99
CA LEU A 165 4.20 -2.63 18.68
C LEU A 165 4.44 -2.21 17.23
N VAL A 166 3.75 -2.83 16.27
CA VAL A 166 3.89 -2.50 14.84
C VAL A 166 3.43 -1.07 14.57
N LEU A 167 2.28 -0.65 15.10
CA LEU A 167 1.76 0.70 14.95
C LEU A 167 2.73 1.74 15.52
N ARG A 168 3.30 1.49 16.71
CA ARG A 168 4.32 2.37 17.32
C ARG A 168 5.55 2.52 16.43
N ILE A 169 6.05 1.43 15.86
CA ILE A 169 7.23 1.47 14.99
C ILE A 169 6.92 2.16 13.67
N LEU A 170 5.75 1.91 13.07
CA LEU A 170 5.32 2.58 11.84
C LEU A 170 5.13 4.09 12.04
N ALA A 171 4.68 4.53 13.22
CA ALA A 171 4.49 5.95 13.53
C ALA A 171 5.81 6.73 13.65
N ASP A 172 6.90 6.09 14.09
CA ASP A 172 8.24 6.71 14.21
C ASP A 172 9.18 6.33 13.06
N ARG A 173 8.68 5.61 12.03
CA ARG A 173 9.52 5.13 10.94
C ARG A 173 10.08 6.29 10.12
N GLU A 174 11.29 6.12 9.62
CA GLU A 174 11.79 6.93 8.52
C GLU A 174 11.42 6.29 7.17
N PRO A 175 11.39 7.09 6.08
CA PRO A 175 11.34 6.60 4.70
C PRO A 175 12.34 5.45 4.47
N VAL A 176 11.84 4.28 4.02
CA VAL A 176 12.68 3.09 3.77
C VAL A 176 13.76 3.33 2.70
N SER A 177 13.56 4.33 1.85
CA SER A 177 14.46 4.77 0.80
C SER A 177 14.48 6.30 0.68
N ARG A 178 15.63 6.86 0.30
CA ARG A 178 15.77 8.28 -0.07
C ARG A 178 15.42 8.57 -1.53
N GLN A 179 15.16 7.53 -2.34
CA GLN A 179 14.80 7.66 -3.75
C GLN A 179 13.29 7.72 -3.93
N LEU A 180 12.58 6.66 -3.52
CA LEU A 180 11.13 6.53 -3.59
C LEU A 180 10.64 5.71 -2.39
N SER A 181 9.75 6.27 -1.59
CA SER A 181 9.08 5.53 -0.52
C SER A 181 7.81 6.22 -0.03
N VAL A 182 6.93 5.48 0.62
CA VAL A 182 5.82 6.06 1.37
C VAL A 182 6.37 6.61 2.70
N VAL A 183 6.02 7.84 3.06
CA VAL A 183 6.43 8.43 4.33
C VAL A 183 5.68 7.76 5.48
N ARG A 184 4.35 7.70 5.38
CA ARG A 184 3.47 7.03 6.34
C ARG A 184 2.31 6.35 5.63
N GLN A 185 2.04 5.09 5.96
CA GLN A 185 0.76 4.43 5.68
C GLN A 185 0.64 3.15 6.50
N SER A 186 0.15 3.27 7.74
CA SER A 186 0.07 2.14 8.67
C SER A 186 -1.12 1.23 8.35
N GLU A 187 -2.19 1.83 7.85
CA GLU A 187 -3.46 1.21 7.57
C GLU A 187 -3.32 0.17 6.45
N MET A 188 -2.67 0.54 5.33
CA MET A 188 -2.38 -0.40 4.25
C MET A 188 -1.31 -1.42 4.65
N PHE A 189 -0.31 -1.03 5.45
CA PHE A 189 0.72 -1.97 5.91
C PHE A 189 0.09 -3.14 6.67
N LEU A 190 -0.76 -2.86 7.66
CA LEU A 190 -1.42 -3.88 8.46
C LEU A 190 -2.50 -4.63 7.68
N LEU A 191 -3.28 -3.93 6.85
CA LEU A 191 -4.30 -4.57 6.03
C LEU A 191 -3.66 -5.55 5.03
N ASN A 192 -2.61 -5.16 4.31
CA ASN A 192 -1.93 -6.03 3.35
C ASN A 192 -1.31 -7.25 4.04
N ALA A 193 -0.69 -7.06 5.20
CA ALA A 193 -0.17 -8.17 6.01
C ALA A 193 -1.27 -9.15 6.47
N ALA A 194 -2.47 -8.64 6.76
CA ALA A 194 -3.61 -9.46 7.18
C ALA A 194 -4.31 -10.17 6.01
N LEU A 195 -4.35 -9.55 4.82
CA LEU A 195 -5.02 -10.09 3.63
C LEU A 195 -4.21 -11.19 2.92
N ASP A 196 -2.87 -11.07 2.91
CA ASP A 196 -2.01 -12.07 2.29
C ASP A 196 -1.31 -12.94 3.34
N PRO A 197 -1.77 -14.19 3.55
CA PRO A 197 -1.21 -15.08 4.57
C PRO A 197 0.23 -15.54 4.28
N GLN A 198 0.78 -15.21 3.10
CA GLN A 198 2.19 -15.45 2.79
C GLN A 198 3.11 -14.32 3.29
N ILE A 199 2.55 -13.16 3.64
CA ILE A 199 3.29 -12.08 4.29
C ILE A 199 3.53 -12.46 5.73
N ARG A 200 4.80 -12.42 6.13
CA ARG A 200 5.24 -12.53 7.51
C ARG A 200 5.77 -11.19 7.98
N LEU A 201 5.50 -10.88 9.23
CA LEU A 201 6.06 -9.74 9.92
C LEU A 201 7.01 -10.26 10.99
N SER A 202 8.23 -9.73 11.02
CA SER A 202 9.22 -10.08 12.04
C SER A 202 9.71 -8.81 12.73
N TYR A 203 9.69 -8.83 14.06
CA TYR A 203 10.33 -7.81 14.88
C TYR A 203 11.78 -8.18 15.13
N LEU A 204 12.69 -7.27 14.82
CA LEU A 204 14.13 -7.41 15.03
C LEU A 204 14.49 -6.52 16.24
N PRO A 205 14.65 -7.09 17.46
CA PRO A 205 14.77 -6.30 18.68
C PRO A 205 16.02 -5.42 18.72
N SER A 206 17.17 -5.93 18.23
CA SER A 206 18.44 -5.20 18.18
C SER A 206 18.37 -3.88 17.41
N PHE A 207 17.39 -3.76 16.49
CA PHE A 207 17.23 -2.59 15.62
C PHE A 207 15.88 -1.89 15.84
N ASN A 208 15.05 -2.35 16.79
CA ASN A 208 13.66 -1.91 16.98
C ASN A 208 12.91 -1.76 15.64
N THR A 209 12.96 -2.81 14.82
CA THR A 209 12.56 -2.79 13.40
C THR A 209 11.47 -3.83 13.13
N ILE A 210 10.48 -3.49 12.31
CA ILE A 210 9.56 -4.47 11.70
C ILE A 210 9.99 -4.72 10.26
N LEU A 211 10.23 -5.98 9.94
CA LEU A 211 10.48 -6.46 8.59
C LEU A 211 9.22 -7.14 8.05
N ALA A 212 8.75 -6.73 6.87
CA ALA A 212 7.70 -7.43 6.14
C ALA A 212 8.31 -8.24 4.99
N TRP A 213 8.03 -9.54 4.92
CA TRP A 213 8.69 -10.42 3.97
C TRP A 213 7.84 -11.65 3.58
N LYS A 214 8.21 -12.32 2.49
CA LYS A 214 7.71 -13.65 2.10
C LYS A 214 8.89 -14.59 1.86
N LEU A 215 8.64 -15.90 1.98
CA LEU A 215 9.57 -16.92 1.50
C LEU A 215 8.97 -17.64 0.30
N ARG A 216 9.59 -17.55 -0.88
CA ARG A 216 9.16 -18.26 -2.08
C ARG A 216 10.29 -19.10 -2.65
N ARG A 217 10.13 -20.42 -2.63
CA ARG A 217 11.08 -21.38 -3.24
C ARG A 217 12.54 -21.12 -2.81
N GLY A 218 12.76 -20.81 -1.52
CA GLY A 218 14.09 -20.51 -0.96
C GLY A 218 14.62 -19.09 -1.21
N THR A 219 13.86 -18.23 -1.91
CA THR A 219 14.17 -16.81 -2.07
C THR A 219 13.37 -15.99 -1.06
N LEU A 220 14.07 -15.15 -0.30
CA LEU A 220 13.42 -14.20 0.59
C LEU A 220 12.97 -12.97 -0.22
N GLN A 221 11.68 -12.65 -0.14
CA GLN A 221 11.11 -11.45 -0.75
C GLN A 221 10.89 -10.42 0.34
N MET A 222 11.69 -9.37 0.34
CA MET A 222 11.62 -8.27 1.31
C MET A 222 10.70 -7.18 0.77
N LEU A 223 9.58 -6.97 1.46
CA LEU A 223 8.48 -6.11 1.00
C LEU A 223 8.58 -4.70 1.55
N ASP A 224 8.93 -4.55 2.83
CA ASP A 224 9.15 -3.26 3.48
C ASP A 224 9.99 -3.43 4.76
N ILE A 225 10.55 -2.32 5.25
CA ILE A 225 11.20 -2.21 6.55
C ILE A 225 10.68 -0.96 7.24
N ALA A 226 10.05 -1.14 8.40
CA ALA A 226 9.67 -0.03 9.27
C ALA A 226 10.68 0.07 10.41
N ALA A 227 11.48 1.14 10.39
CA ALA A 227 12.42 1.48 11.44
C ALA A 227 12.72 2.97 11.41
N ARG A 228 13.17 3.53 12.54
CA ARG A 228 13.73 4.88 12.59
C ARG A 228 15.08 4.96 11.87
N GLN A 229 15.92 3.95 12.08
CA GLN A 229 17.18 3.76 11.36
C GLN A 229 17.10 2.42 10.64
N ILE A 230 17.12 2.44 9.31
CA ILE A 230 17.06 1.22 8.50
C ILE A 230 18.36 0.42 8.73
N PRO A 231 18.28 -0.82 9.23
CA PRO A 231 19.46 -1.68 9.37
C PRO A 231 20.00 -2.10 7.99
N SER A 232 21.31 -2.36 7.91
CA SER A 232 21.95 -2.90 6.71
C SER A 232 21.43 -4.30 6.37
N MET A 233 21.61 -4.72 5.13
CA MET A 233 21.23 -6.06 4.68
C MET A 233 21.94 -7.17 5.48
N SER A 234 23.21 -6.96 5.83
CA SER A 234 23.99 -7.92 6.62
C SER A 234 23.51 -8.05 8.06
N GLU A 235 23.05 -6.95 8.65
CA GLU A 235 22.43 -6.93 9.99
C GLU A 235 21.06 -7.62 9.98
N ILE A 236 20.23 -7.33 8.97
CA ILE A 236 18.93 -7.99 8.80
C ILE A 236 19.12 -9.50 8.63
N ARG A 237 20.07 -9.94 7.81
CA ARG A 237 20.36 -11.36 7.59
C ARG A 237 20.77 -12.05 8.89
N GLY A 238 21.58 -11.39 9.72
CA GLY A 238 22.01 -11.93 11.00
C GLY A 238 20.90 -12.02 12.05
N ALA A 239 19.98 -11.05 12.06
CA ALA A 239 18.86 -11.05 13.00
C ALA A 239 17.72 -12.00 12.62
N LEU A 240 17.43 -12.16 11.32
CA LEU A 240 16.24 -12.88 10.87
C LEU A 240 16.34 -14.41 11.06
N SER A 241 17.55 -14.97 11.05
CA SER A 241 17.83 -16.42 11.23
C SER A 241 17.03 -17.37 10.30
N VAL A 242 16.42 -16.85 9.24
CA VAL A 242 15.74 -17.63 8.20
C VAL A 242 16.76 -17.99 7.12
N PRO A 243 17.00 -19.28 6.81
CA PRO A 243 17.93 -19.66 5.76
C PRO A 243 17.49 -19.15 4.38
N HIS A 244 18.33 -18.35 3.74
CA HIS A 244 18.18 -17.89 2.36
C HIS A 244 19.54 -17.47 1.80
N ASP A 245 19.77 -17.79 0.52
CA ASP A 245 20.98 -17.35 -0.20
C ASP A 245 20.68 -16.23 -1.19
N ARG A 246 19.41 -16.13 -1.61
CA ARG A 246 18.92 -15.15 -2.58
C ARG A 246 17.82 -14.28 -1.96
N ILE A 247 17.90 -12.99 -2.25
CA ILE A 247 16.89 -12.01 -1.85
C ILE A 247 16.34 -11.26 -3.07
N GLU A 248 15.06 -10.90 -2.99
CA GLU A 248 14.38 -9.94 -3.84
C GLU A 248 13.84 -8.81 -2.97
N VAL A 249 14.25 -7.57 -3.23
CA VAL A 249 13.81 -6.38 -2.49
C VAL A 249 12.83 -5.58 -3.36
N PHE A 250 11.66 -5.26 -2.80
CA PHE A 250 10.54 -4.61 -3.50
C PHE A 250 10.41 -3.11 -3.18
N PHE A 251 11.55 -2.47 -2.88
CA PHE A 251 11.72 -1.03 -2.70
C PHE A 251 13.18 -0.66 -3.03
N PRO A 252 13.52 0.63 -3.23
CA PRO A 252 14.89 1.00 -3.56
C PRO A 252 15.87 0.74 -2.40
N THR A 253 17.05 0.24 -2.73
CA THR A 253 17.99 -0.39 -1.77
C THR A 253 19.04 0.57 -1.21
N ASP A 254 18.91 1.88 -1.45
CA ASP A 254 19.92 2.90 -1.14
C ASP A 254 20.23 3.08 0.36
N ARG A 255 19.41 2.52 1.24
CA ARG A 255 19.62 2.53 2.70
C ARG A 255 20.07 1.19 3.28
N LEU A 256 20.28 0.16 2.46
CA LEU A 256 20.56 -1.21 2.93
C LEU A 256 22.05 -1.57 2.94
N GLU A 257 22.94 -0.67 2.51
CA GLU A 257 24.36 -0.98 2.28
C GLU A 257 24.55 -2.22 1.38
N TRP A 258 23.58 -2.46 0.51
CA TRP A 258 23.51 -3.59 -0.39
C TRP A 258 22.88 -3.16 -1.70
N SER A 259 23.36 -3.72 -2.81
CA SER A 259 22.82 -3.47 -4.13
C SER A 259 22.46 -4.80 -4.80
N GLY A 260 21.27 -4.86 -5.39
CA GLY A 260 20.84 -5.96 -6.25
C GLY A 260 20.79 -5.54 -7.72
N ASN A 261 20.79 -6.52 -8.61
CA ASN A 261 20.47 -6.30 -10.01
C ASN A 261 18.99 -5.94 -10.13
N ALA A 262 18.70 -4.79 -10.73
CA ALA A 262 17.33 -4.37 -10.97
C ALA A 262 16.69 -5.26 -12.06
N ARG A 263 15.48 -5.74 -11.81
CA ARG A 263 14.64 -6.46 -12.75
C ARG A 263 13.29 -5.77 -12.83
N VAL A 264 12.76 -5.62 -14.04
CA VAL A 264 11.39 -5.14 -14.23
C VAL A 264 10.44 -6.01 -13.41
N TYR A 265 9.60 -5.34 -12.63
CA TYR A 265 8.54 -5.95 -11.86
C TYR A 265 7.27 -5.99 -12.71
N ASP A 266 6.83 -7.20 -13.04
CA ASP A 266 5.64 -7.47 -13.83
C ASP A 266 4.54 -8.02 -12.89
N GLY A 267 3.95 -7.10 -12.13
CA GLY A 267 2.85 -7.37 -11.21
C GLY A 267 1.50 -7.41 -11.92
N SER A 268 0.45 -7.84 -11.22
CA SER A 268 -0.92 -7.89 -11.78
C SER A 268 -1.54 -6.51 -12.00
N CYS A 269 -1.03 -5.49 -11.31
CA CYS A 269 -1.48 -4.11 -11.41
C CYS A 269 -0.31 -3.21 -11.82
N ALA A 270 -0.58 -2.26 -12.71
CA ALA A 270 0.33 -1.19 -13.04
C ALA A 270 0.19 -0.05 -12.03
N LEU A 271 1.31 0.45 -11.50
CA LEU A 271 1.34 1.74 -10.82
C LEU A 271 1.18 2.85 -11.85
N MET A 272 0.26 3.78 -11.60
CA MET A 272 0.07 4.96 -12.44
C MET A 272 0.18 6.23 -11.61
N VAL A 273 0.64 7.30 -12.26
CA VAL A 273 0.77 8.65 -11.67
C VAL A 273 0.08 9.70 -12.53
N ARG A 274 -0.55 10.69 -11.89
CA ARG A 274 -0.99 11.97 -12.47
C ARG A 274 -0.37 13.13 -11.68
N GLY A 275 -0.26 14.30 -12.30
CA GLY A 275 0.32 15.51 -11.69
C GLY A 275 1.85 15.56 -11.72
N LEU A 276 2.52 14.40 -11.72
CA LEU A 276 3.95 14.25 -12.01
C LEU A 276 4.13 13.54 -13.36
N GLN A 277 5.27 13.80 -14.01
CA GLN A 277 5.70 12.98 -15.14
C GLN A 277 6.30 11.67 -14.61
N PRO A 278 6.13 10.54 -15.31
CA PRO A 278 6.79 9.28 -14.91
C PRO A 278 8.32 9.42 -14.75
N SER A 279 8.97 10.28 -15.54
CA SER A 279 10.40 10.59 -15.43
C SER A 279 10.81 11.32 -14.14
N ASP A 280 9.84 11.90 -13.42
CA ASP A 280 10.09 12.53 -12.12
C ASP A 280 10.31 11.48 -11.03
N ILE A 281 9.80 10.26 -11.22
CA ILE A 281 10.02 9.12 -10.33
C ILE A 281 11.40 8.50 -10.62
N PRO A 282 12.28 8.33 -9.61
CA PRO A 282 13.56 7.64 -9.80
C PRO A 282 13.40 6.26 -10.42
N THR A 283 14.37 5.84 -11.22
CA THR A 283 14.46 4.49 -11.77
C THR A 283 15.89 3.99 -11.67
N PRO A 284 16.13 2.70 -11.35
CA PRO A 284 15.12 1.69 -10.98
C PRO A 284 14.49 2.00 -9.61
N SER A 285 13.17 1.80 -9.47
CA SER A 285 12.47 1.94 -8.19
C SER A 285 11.20 1.11 -8.16
N MET A 286 10.64 0.93 -6.96
CA MET A 286 9.36 0.30 -6.74
C MET A 286 8.73 0.90 -5.49
N LEU A 287 7.40 1.01 -5.48
CA LEU A 287 6.67 1.34 -4.26
C LEU A 287 6.50 0.04 -3.46
N SER A 288 6.78 0.10 -2.15
CA SER A 288 6.62 -1.05 -1.25
C SER A 288 5.24 -1.70 -1.42
N PRO A 289 5.16 -3.03 -1.61
CA PRO A 289 3.89 -3.76 -1.65
C PRO A 289 3.09 -3.66 -0.34
N MET A 290 3.73 -3.28 0.77
CA MET A 290 3.02 -3.03 2.02
C MET A 290 2.19 -1.73 1.96
N ALA A 291 2.37 -0.92 0.92
CA ALA A 291 1.56 0.26 0.64
C ALA A 291 0.72 0.11 -0.62
N ASP A 292 0.44 -1.12 -1.08
CA ASP A 292 -0.57 -1.35 -2.12
C ASP A 292 -1.98 -1.04 -1.58
N PHE A 293 -2.86 -0.50 -2.44
CA PHE A 293 -4.20 0.00 -2.09
C PHE A 293 -5.19 -0.15 -3.26
#